data_AF-A0A7V3BPN2-F1
#
_entry.id   AF-A0A7V3BPN2-F1
#
_cell.length_a   1.000
_cell.length_b   1.000
_cell.length_c   1.000
_cell.angle_alpha   90.00
_cell.angle_beta   90.00
_cell.angle_gamma   90.00
#
_symmetry.space_group_name_H-M   'P 1'
#
loop_
_entity.id
_entity.type
_entity.pdbx_description
1 polymer ?
#
loop_
_entity_poly.entity_id
_entity_poly.type
_entity_poly.pdbx_seq_one_letter_code
_entity_poly.pdbx_strand_id
1 'polypeptide(L)'
;MLSAQVSAASSPVGLGERIVHRLLTRSPLGPLVRWVAGIEASVHAKLLGAFLRELHRLYSDQRQAAQQLQTLNDELERASQAKSEFLASMSHELRTPLNATLGHTELIQDEIYGEVPAKIRDVLARVQQNGRHLLGLINDVLDRSRIEAGRVEFNPAEYSVRDIVETVTSSLRPLAEEKGLALVAAAQVVIPPCRRSWHVGHRQAHPDDRQLLAIRHHTLELHPPDAALRRTRLPHG
;
A
#
# COMPACT_ATOMS: atom_id res chain seq x y z
N MET A 1 65.34 12.90 -57.45
CA MET A 1 64.04 12.21 -57.29
C MET A 1 63.16 13.03 -56.38
N LEU A 2 61.90 13.20 -56.81
CA LEU A 2 60.89 14.11 -56.27
C LEU A 2 60.70 13.99 -54.75
N SER A 3 60.74 15.13 -54.05
CA SER A 3 60.00 15.33 -52.79
C SER A 3 58.83 16.27 -53.08
N ALA A 4 57.63 15.71 -52.98
CA ALA A 4 56.36 16.35 -53.29
C ALA A 4 56.12 17.58 -52.39
N GLN A 5 55.89 18.74 -53.01
CA GLN A 5 55.24 19.86 -52.35
C GLN A 5 53.76 19.53 -52.21
N VAL A 6 53.35 19.14 -51.00
CA VAL A 6 51.96 19.17 -50.58
C VAL A 6 51.54 20.64 -50.50
N SER A 7 50.77 21.08 -51.49
CA SER A 7 50.07 22.35 -51.48
C SER A 7 49.01 22.29 -50.38
N ALA A 8 49.33 22.86 -49.22
CA ALA A 8 48.38 23.07 -48.13
C ALA A 8 47.36 24.13 -48.58
N ALA A 9 46.23 23.67 -49.11
CA ALA A 9 45.05 24.47 -49.29
C ALA A 9 44.68 25.10 -47.94
N SER A 10 44.81 26.42 -47.84
CA SER A 10 44.44 27.21 -46.68
C SER A 10 42.96 26.96 -46.35
N SER A 11 42.70 26.36 -45.18
CA SER A 11 41.36 26.10 -44.67
C SER A 11 40.51 27.39 -44.66
N PRO A 12 39.23 27.33 -45.06
CA PRO A 12 38.36 28.51 -45.19
C PRO A 12 38.14 29.29 -43.87
N VAL A 13 38.44 28.66 -42.72
CA VAL A 13 38.35 29.25 -41.38
C VAL A 13 39.30 30.44 -41.20
N GLY A 14 40.50 30.42 -41.79
CA GLY A 14 41.49 31.49 -41.62
C GLY A 14 41.25 32.75 -42.44
N LEU A 15 40.38 32.69 -43.46
CA LEU A 15 40.11 33.83 -44.34
C LEU A 15 39.16 34.83 -43.68
N GLY A 16 38.11 34.33 -42.99
CA GLY A 16 37.21 35.17 -42.18
C GLY A 16 37.94 35.85 -41.02
N GLU A 17 38.79 35.11 -40.31
CA GLU A 17 39.56 35.62 -39.17
C GLU A 17 40.57 36.72 -39.57
N ARG A 18 41.23 36.58 -40.73
CA ARG A 18 42.15 37.59 -41.28
C ARG A 18 41.45 38.83 -41.82
N ILE A 19 40.23 38.71 -42.36
CA ILE A 19 39.41 39.84 -42.82
C ILE A 19 38.91 40.64 -41.61
N VAL A 20 38.38 39.95 -40.60
CA VAL A 20 37.90 40.54 -39.34
C VAL A 20 39.04 41.24 -38.60
N HIS A 21 40.21 40.60 -38.46
CA HIS A 21 41.38 41.23 -37.82
C HIS A 21 41.84 42.51 -38.55
N ARG A 22 41.84 42.51 -39.89
CA ARG A 22 42.27 43.68 -40.69
C ARG A 22 41.25 44.83 -40.64
N LEU A 23 39.95 44.51 -40.62
CA LEU A 23 38.86 45.48 -40.42
C LEU A 23 38.89 46.10 -39.02
N LEU A 24 39.22 45.32 -37.98
CA LEU A 24 39.29 45.79 -36.60
C LEU A 24 40.50 46.69 -36.32
N THR A 25 41.64 46.44 -36.97
CA THR A 25 42.93 47.08 -36.63
C THR A 25 43.41 48.15 -37.60
N ARG A 26 42.98 48.15 -38.88
CA ARG A 26 43.51 49.06 -39.92
C ARG A 26 42.46 49.80 -40.74
N SER A 27 41.17 49.59 -40.52
CA SER A 27 40.09 50.30 -41.22
C SER A 27 39.58 51.49 -40.41
N PRO A 28 39.24 52.65 -41.04
CA PRO A 28 38.53 53.73 -40.37
C PRO A 28 37.16 53.29 -39.80
N LEU A 29 36.65 52.13 -40.24
CA LEU A 29 35.42 51.50 -39.72
C LEU A 29 35.66 50.61 -38.49
N GLY A 30 36.90 50.43 -38.02
CA GLY A 30 37.22 49.58 -36.87
C GLY A 30 36.45 49.90 -35.57
N PRO A 31 36.24 51.18 -35.20
CA PRO A 31 35.38 51.54 -34.08
C PRO A 31 33.92 51.09 -34.25
N LEU A 32 33.37 51.20 -35.45
CA LEU A 32 31.99 50.77 -35.77
C LEU A 32 31.86 49.25 -35.63
N VAL A 33 32.82 48.48 -36.14
CA VAL A 33 32.80 47.01 -36.04
C VAL A 33 32.90 46.56 -34.57
N ARG A 34 33.77 47.19 -33.75
CA ARG A 34 33.84 46.92 -32.31
C ARG A 34 32.54 47.28 -31.58
N TRP A 35 31.90 48.38 -31.98
CA TRP A 35 30.61 48.79 -31.42
C TRP A 35 29.50 47.80 -31.75
N VAL A 36 29.39 47.35 -33.00
CA VAL A 36 28.40 46.33 -33.43
C VAL A 36 28.64 44.99 -32.73
N ALA A 37 29.89 44.51 -32.66
CA ALA A 37 30.21 43.27 -31.96
C ALA A 37 29.91 43.35 -30.44
N GLY A 38 30.11 44.52 -29.83
CA GLY A 38 29.73 44.78 -28.44
C GLY A 38 28.22 44.73 -28.19
N ILE A 39 27.41 45.12 -29.18
CA ILE A 39 25.94 45.03 -29.11
C ILE A 39 25.49 43.57 -29.10
N GLU A 40 26.02 42.73 -30.00
CA GLU A 40 25.71 41.30 -30.01
C GLU A 40 26.11 40.64 -28.68
N ALA A 41 27.31 40.90 -28.17
CA ALA A 41 27.76 40.37 -26.88
C ALA A 41 26.85 40.83 -25.72
N SER A 42 26.38 42.08 -25.73
CA SER A 42 25.47 42.60 -24.71
C SER A 42 24.09 41.94 -24.74
N VAL A 43 23.55 41.69 -25.95
CA VAL A 43 22.27 40.99 -26.12
C VAL A 43 22.38 39.55 -25.63
N HIS A 44 23.44 38.83 -25.99
CA HIS A 44 23.69 37.47 -25.52
C HIS A 44 23.84 37.41 -23.99
N ALA A 45 24.58 38.35 -23.39
CA ALA A 45 24.73 38.43 -21.94
C ALA A 45 23.40 38.69 -21.21
N LYS A 46 22.56 39.59 -21.76
CA LYS A 46 21.22 39.86 -21.21
C LYS A 46 20.29 38.65 -21.32
N LEU A 47 20.31 37.96 -22.46
CA LEU A 47 19.51 36.77 -22.70
C LEU A 47 19.93 35.62 -21.76
N LEU A 48 21.24 35.36 -21.65
CA LEU A 48 21.78 34.37 -20.72
C LEU A 48 21.42 34.71 -19.28
N GLY A 49 21.56 35.98 -18.88
CA GLY A 49 21.16 36.42 -17.54
C GLY A 49 19.66 36.24 -17.27
N ALA A 50 18.80 36.50 -18.26
CA ALA A 50 17.36 36.26 -18.14
C ALA A 50 17.05 34.75 -18.03
N PHE A 51 17.69 33.94 -18.87
CA PHE A 51 17.52 32.48 -18.84
C PHE A 51 17.99 31.87 -17.51
N LEU A 52 19.15 32.28 -17.00
CA LEU A 52 19.65 31.81 -15.70
C LEU A 52 18.74 32.20 -14.55
N ARG A 53 18.16 33.42 -14.57
CA ARG A 53 17.16 33.83 -13.57
C ARG A 53 15.91 32.96 -13.62
N GLU A 54 15.44 32.65 -14.82
CA GLU A 54 14.27 31.79 -15.00
C GLU A 54 14.54 30.36 -14.51
N LEU A 55 15.70 29.78 -14.87
CA LEU A 55 16.11 28.48 -14.35
C LEU A 55 16.22 28.48 -12.82
N HIS A 56 16.81 29.52 -12.24
CA HIS A 56 16.92 29.64 -10.80
C HIS A 56 15.55 29.74 -10.12
N ARG A 57 14.62 30.50 -10.71
CA ARG A 57 13.25 30.61 -10.24
C ARG A 57 12.55 29.25 -10.29
N LEU A 58 12.56 28.57 -11.44
CA LEU A 58 11.94 27.25 -11.60
C LEU A 58 12.52 26.22 -10.61
N TYR A 59 13.84 26.21 -10.44
CA TYR A 59 14.50 25.33 -9.48
C TYR A 59 14.13 25.66 -8.03
N SER A 60 14.05 26.94 -7.68
CA SER A 60 13.62 27.40 -6.36
C SER A 60 12.18 27.01 -6.08
N ASP A 61 11.27 27.27 -7.01
CA ASP A 61 9.84 26.96 -6.89
C ASP A 61 9.64 25.43 -6.74
N GLN A 62 10.34 24.64 -7.55
CA GLN A 62 10.33 23.18 -7.44
C GLN A 62 10.83 22.71 -6.06
N ARG A 63 11.93 23.29 -5.56
CA ARG A 63 12.51 22.92 -4.27
C ARG A 63 11.58 23.28 -3.11
N GLN A 64 10.95 24.45 -3.17
CA GLN A 64 9.97 24.89 -2.17
C GLN A 64 8.75 23.97 -2.17
N ALA A 65 8.21 23.64 -3.33
CA ALA A 65 7.09 22.70 -3.45
C ALA A 65 7.45 21.32 -2.89
N ALA A 66 8.65 20.81 -3.20
CA ALA A 66 9.13 19.53 -2.66
C ALA A 66 9.26 19.55 -1.13
N GLN A 67 9.80 20.63 -0.56
CA GLN A 67 9.89 20.81 0.89
C GLN A 67 8.53 20.89 1.56
N GLN A 68 7.58 21.62 0.97
CA GLN A 68 6.21 21.71 1.46
C GLN A 68 5.51 20.35 1.43
N LEU A 69 5.64 19.60 0.33
CA LEU A 69 5.11 18.25 0.22
C LEU A 69 5.72 17.32 1.27
N GLN A 70 7.02 17.41 1.52
CA GLN A 70 7.68 16.63 2.56
C GLN A 70 7.14 16.97 3.95
N THR A 71 7.03 18.25 4.30
CA THR A 71 6.47 18.68 5.59
C THR A 71 5.04 18.20 5.78
N LEU A 72 4.19 18.36 4.75
CA LEU A 72 2.80 17.89 4.79
C LEU A 72 2.71 16.36 4.93
N ASN A 73 3.60 15.62 4.27
CA ASN A 73 3.66 14.17 4.39
C ASN A 73 4.06 13.74 5.81
N ASP A 74 5.08 14.37 6.39
CA ASP A 74 5.51 14.09 7.76
C ASP A 74 4.39 14.42 8.77
N GLU A 75 3.65 15.51 8.57
CA GLU A 75 2.49 15.87 9.39
C GLU A 75 1.35 14.85 9.26
N LEU A 76 1.06 14.42 8.03
CA LEU A 76 0.05 13.40 7.76
C LEU A 76 0.42 12.06 8.40
N GLU A 77 1.69 11.66 8.33
CA GLU A 77 2.18 10.43 8.95
C GLU A 77 2.06 10.48 10.47
N ARG A 78 2.45 11.60 11.11
CA ARG A 78 2.25 11.81 12.55
C ARG A 78 0.77 11.77 12.94
N ALA A 79 -0.10 12.41 12.17
CA ALA A 79 -1.54 12.40 12.43
C ALA A 79 -2.14 10.99 12.28
N SER A 80 -1.71 10.25 11.26
CA SER A 80 -2.11 8.85 11.04
C SER A 80 -1.64 7.94 12.17
N GLN A 81 -0.41 8.14 12.65
CA GLN A 81 0.13 7.45 13.81
C GLN A 81 -0.69 7.69 15.07
N ALA A 82 -0.93 8.97 15.40
CA ALA A 82 -1.69 9.35 16.58
C ALA A 82 -3.13 8.80 16.52
N LYS A 83 -3.78 8.83 15.34
CA LYS A 83 -5.10 8.22 15.14
C LYS A 83 -5.07 6.72 15.43
N SER A 84 -4.06 6.02 14.92
CA SER A 84 -3.93 4.56 15.09
C SER A 84 -3.70 4.18 16.55
N GLU A 85 -2.80 4.89 17.25
CA GLU A 85 -2.49 4.68 18.67
C GLU A 85 -3.70 4.97 19.55
N PHE A 86 -4.41 6.08 19.28
CA PHE A 86 -5.63 6.43 19.99
C PHE A 86 -6.70 5.33 19.86
N LEU A 87 -6.98 4.90 18.63
CA LEU A 87 -7.99 3.86 18.40
C LEU A 87 -7.60 2.54 19.06
N ALA A 88 -6.33 2.14 18.98
CA ALA A 88 -5.84 0.93 19.63
C ALA A 88 -6.02 0.99 21.16
N SER A 89 -5.65 2.11 21.81
CA SER A 89 -5.84 2.29 23.26
C SER A 89 -7.31 2.22 23.64
N MET A 90 -8.16 2.98 22.93
CA MET A 90 -9.60 3.00 23.19
C MET A 90 -10.24 1.63 23.01
N SER A 91 -9.81 0.85 22.02
CA SER A 91 -10.30 -0.53 21.89
C SER A 91 -9.97 -1.37 23.12
N HIS A 92 -8.72 -1.35 23.61
CA HIS A 92 -8.35 -2.10 24.81
C HIS A 92 -9.15 -1.66 26.05
N GLU A 93 -9.34 -0.35 26.21
CA GLU A 93 -10.11 0.23 27.31
C GLU A 93 -11.61 -0.09 27.23
N LEU A 94 -12.17 -0.23 26.03
CA LEU A 94 -13.58 -0.60 25.83
C LEU A 94 -13.79 -2.12 25.93
N ARG A 95 -12.84 -2.93 25.46
CA ARG A 95 -12.96 -4.39 25.44
C ARG A 95 -13.05 -4.97 26.83
N THR A 96 -12.31 -4.40 27.78
CA THR A 96 -12.25 -4.88 29.17
C THR A 96 -13.60 -4.77 29.91
N PRO A 97 -14.24 -3.58 30.03
CA PRO A 97 -15.54 -3.46 30.68
C PRO A 97 -16.64 -4.19 29.90
N LEU A 98 -16.57 -4.21 28.57
CA LEU A 98 -17.57 -4.90 27.75
C LEU A 98 -17.50 -6.42 27.91
N ASN A 99 -16.31 -7.01 27.91
CA ASN A 99 -16.11 -8.43 28.22
C ASN A 99 -16.55 -8.76 29.65
N ALA A 100 -16.30 -7.87 30.61
CA ALA A 100 -16.80 -8.06 31.97
C ALA A 100 -18.34 -8.06 31.99
N THR A 101 -19.01 -7.10 31.34
CA THR A 101 -20.49 -7.10 31.25
C THR A 101 -21.02 -8.36 30.58
N LEU A 102 -20.43 -8.79 29.46
CA LEU A 102 -20.81 -10.02 28.76
C LEU A 102 -20.63 -11.26 29.65
N GLY A 103 -19.50 -11.37 30.35
CA GLY A 103 -19.24 -12.46 31.28
C GLY A 103 -20.26 -12.50 32.43
N HIS A 104 -20.59 -11.35 33.03
CA HIS A 104 -21.64 -11.30 34.05
C HIS A 104 -23.01 -11.71 33.49
N THR A 105 -23.37 -11.27 32.28
CA THR A 105 -24.64 -11.69 31.67
C THR A 105 -24.69 -13.19 31.39
N GLU A 106 -23.56 -13.79 31.01
CA GLU A 106 -23.43 -15.22 30.75
C GLU A 106 -23.57 -16.02 32.06
N LEU A 107 -22.89 -15.60 33.14
CA LEU A 107 -23.04 -16.21 34.47
C LEU A 107 -24.48 -16.15 35.00
N ILE A 108 -25.21 -15.05 34.73
CA ILE A 108 -26.62 -14.95 35.10
C ILE A 108 -27.47 -15.91 34.26
N GLN A 109 -27.24 -16.00 32.94
CA GLN A 109 -27.97 -16.92 32.07
C GLN A 109 -27.73 -18.41 32.41
N ASP A 110 -26.53 -18.72 32.89
CA ASP A 110 -26.12 -20.04 33.37
C ASP A 110 -26.68 -20.38 34.78
N GLU A 111 -27.54 -19.51 35.33
CA GLU A 111 -28.21 -19.67 36.63
C GLU A 111 -27.25 -19.83 37.82
N ILE A 112 -25.99 -19.39 37.67
CA ILE A 112 -24.96 -19.41 38.73
C ILE A 112 -25.41 -18.60 39.96
N TYR A 113 -26.20 -17.54 39.74
CA TYR A 113 -26.75 -16.68 40.79
C TYR A 113 -28.19 -17.04 41.20
N GLY A 114 -28.73 -18.17 40.72
CA GLY A 114 -30.09 -18.64 40.97
C GLY A 114 -30.98 -18.62 39.73
N GLU A 115 -32.24 -19.06 39.90
CA GLU A 115 -33.22 -19.14 38.81
C GLU A 115 -33.47 -17.77 38.16
N VAL A 116 -33.46 -17.75 36.83
CA VAL A 116 -33.72 -16.54 36.04
C VAL A 116 -35.07 -16.66 35.35
N PRO A 117 -36.03 -15.74 35.61
CA PRO A 117 -37.31 -15.71 34.92
C PRO A 117 -37.14 -15.65 33.40
N ALA A 118 -37.97 -16.39 32.65
CA ALA A 118 -37.88 -16.46 31.19
C ALA A 118 -37.83 -15.08 30.49
N LYS A 119 -38.61 -14.11 30.97
CA LYS A 119 -38.58 -12.73 30.44
C LYS A 119 -37.23 -12.03 30.61
N ILE A 120 -36.51 -12.30 31.70
CA ILE A 120 -35.17 -11.74 31.93
C ILE A 120 -34.16 -12.47 31.05
N ARG A 121 -34.31 -13.78 30.87
CA ARG A 121 -33.45 -14.61 30.01
C ARG A 121 -33.42 -14.09 28.56
N ASP A 122 -34.58 -13.70 28.01
CA ASP A 122 -34.69 -13.08 26.67
C ASP A 122 -33.98 -11.71 26.59
N VAL A 123 -34.09 -10.89 27.65
CA VAL A 123 -33.41 -9.59 27.71
C VAL A 123 -31.90 -9.77 27.78
N LEU A 124 -31.41 -10.70 28.61
CA LEU A 124 -29.98 -11.01 28.72
C LEU A 124 -29.42 -11.51 27.39
N ALA A 125 -30.13 -12.37 26.67
CA ALA A 125 -29.73 -12.83 25.35
C ALA A 125 -29.55 -11.67 24.36
N ARG A 126 -30.47 -10.69 24.37
CA ARG A 126 -30.36 -9.46 23.56
C ARG A 126 -29.18 -8.59 23.96
N VAL A 127 -28.94 -8.41 25.25
CA VAL A 127 -27.77 -7.66 25.75
C VAL A 127 -26.47 -8.34 25.28
N GLN A 128 -26.41 -9.66 25.38
CA GLN A 128 -25.25 -10.45 24.95
C GLN A 128 -25.01 -10.34 23.44
N GLN A 129 -26.07 -10.46 22.62
CA GLN A 129 -25.99 -10.28 21.17
C GLN A 129 -25.50 -8.88 20.79
N ASN A 130 -26.06 -7.83 21.40
CA ASN A 130 -25.68 -6.45 21.12
C ASN A 130 -24.24 -6.15 21.55
N GLY A 131 -23.80 -6.68 22.70
CA GLY A 131 -22.42 -6.51 23.18
C GLY A 131 -21.40 -7.21 22.27
N ARG A 132 -21.69 -8.43 21.82
CA ARG A 132 -20.86 -9.14 20.84
C ARG A 132 -20.81 -8.40 19.50
N HIS A 133 -21.95 -7.84 19.05
CA HIS A 133 -21.99 -7.04 17.83
C HIS A 133 -21.14 -5.77 17.94
N LEU A 134 -21.22 -5.05 19.07
CA LEU A 134 -20.41 -3.86 19.32
C LEU A 134 -18.91 -4.18 19.34
N LEU A 135 -18.50 -5.30 19.96
CA LEU A 135 -17.11 -5.78 19.89
C LEU A 135 -16.65 -5.99 18.44
N GLY A 136 -17.50 -6.59 17.60
CA GLY A 136 -17.23 -6.76 16.17
C GLY A 136 -16.98 -5.42 15.48
N LEU A 137 -17.88 -4.45 15.65
CA LEU A 137 -17.74 -3.12 15.06
C LEU A 137 -16.47 -2.40 15.52
N ILE A 138 -16.10 -2.52 16.80
CA ILE A 138 -14.87 -1.94 17.34
C ILE A 138 -13.65 -2.56 16.64
N ASN A 139 -13.63 -3.88 16.46
CA ASN A 139 -12.54 -4.56 15.76
C ASN A 139 -12.47 -4.15 14.28
N ASP A 140 -13.60 -4.07 13.59
CA ASP A 140 -13.65 -3.66 12.18
C ASP A 140 -13.06 -2.26 11.96
N VAL A 141 -13.36 -1.32 12.86
CA VAL A 141 -12.82 0.05 12.82
C VAL A 141 -11.31 0.06 13.04
N LEU A 142 -10.80 -0.76 13.97
CA LEU A 142 -9.37 -0.89 14.22
C LEU A 142 -8.62 -1.48 13.04
N ASP A 143 -9.13 -2.57 12.48
CA ASP A 143 -8.48 -3.29 11.39
C ASP A 143 -8.42 -2.39 10.16
N ARG A 144 -9.51 -1.69 9.85
CA ARG A 144 -9.51 -0.68 8.79
C ARG A 144 -8.49 0.43 9.04
N SER A 145 -8.37 0.91 10.28
CA SER A 145 -7.42 1.96 10.62
C SER A 145 -5.96 1.51 10.49
N ARG A 146 -5.64 0.25 10.82
CA ARG A 146 -4.30 -0.33 10.61
C ARG A 146 -3.99 -0.53 9.14
N ILE A 147 -4.96 -0.98 8.34
CA ILE A 147 -4.83 -1.16 6.88
C ILE A 147 -4.59 0.19 6.20
N GLU A 148 -5.39 1.22 6.51
CA GLU A 148 -5.26 2.57 5.95
C GLU A 148 -3.90 3.19 6.27
N ALA A 149 -3.31 2.88 7.43
CA ALA A 149 -1.99 3.34 7.82
C ALA A 149 -0.83 2.50 7.23
N GLY A 150 -1.10 1.44 6.47
CA GLY A 150 -0.09 0.52 5.95
C GLY A 150 0.64 -0.29 7.03
N ARG A 151 0.07 -0.40 8.24
CA ARG A 151 0.70 -1.00 9.44
C ARG A 151 0.33 -2.46 9.65
N VAL A 152 -0.16 -3.15 8.61
CA VAL A 152 -0.45 -4.58 8.70
C VAL A 152 0.86 -5.33 8.51
N GLU A 153 1.48 -5.72 9.62
CA GLU A 153 2.61 -6.62 9.62
C GLU A 153 2.12 -8.07 9.45
N PHE A 154 2.45 -8.67 8.31
CA PHE A 154 2.23 -10.10 8.12
C PHE A 154 3.37 -10.85 8.80
N ASN A 155 3.03 -11.67 9.80
CA ASN A 155 3.96 -12.59 10.43
C ASN A 155 3.72 -14.01 9.88
N PRO A 156 4.33 -14.40 8.74
CA PRO A 156 4.19 -15.74 8.20
C PRO A 156 4.87 -16.74 9.15
N ALA A 157 4.05 -17.46 9.91
CA ALA A 157 4.47 -18.60 10.70
C ALA A 157 4.13 -19.90 9.98
N GLU A 158 4.87 -20.97 10.28
CA GLU A 158 4.40 -22.31 9.94
C GLU A 158 3.15 -22.63 10.76
N TYR A 159 2.07 -23.04 10.09
CA TYR A 159 0.81 -23.42 10.74
C TYR A 159 0.29 -24.73 10.17
N SER A 160 -0.37 -25.51 11.03
CA SER A 160 -1.06 -26.72 10.62
C SER A 160 -2.49 -26.36 10.19
N VAL A 161 -2.80 -26.57 8.91
CA VAL A 161 -4.17 -26.41 8.38
C VAL A 161 -5.14 -27.34 9.13
N ARG A 162 -4.67 -28.53 9.53
CA ARG A 162 -5.47 -29.48 10.32
C ARG A 162 -5.88 -28.85 11.66
N ASP A 163 -4.96 -28.23 12.36
CA ASP A 163 -5.20 -27.70 13.71
C ASP A 163 -6.15 -26.50 13.67
N ILE A 164 -6.02 -25.66 12.63
CA ILE A 164 -6.96 -24.56 12.37
C ILE A 164 -8.36 -25.11 12.12
N VAL A 165 -8.49 -26.10 11.23
CA VAL A 165 -9.77 -26.72 10.92
C VAL A 165 -10.37 -27.36 12.16
N GLU A 166 -9.59 -28.05 12.98
CA GLU A 166 -10.06 -28.68 14.22
C GLU A 166 -10.51 -27.63 15.27
N THR A 167 -9.79 -26.52 15.39
CA THR A 167 -10.14 -25.39 16.26
C THR A 167 -11.46 -24.73 15.83
N VAL A 168 -11.62 -24.48 14.52
CA VAL A 168 -12.87 -23.91 13.99
C VAL A 168 -14.03 -24.90 14.11
N THR A 169 -13.79 -26.18 13.85
CA THR A 169 -14.85 -27.21 13.91
C THR A 169 -15.30 -27.45 15.35
N SER A 170 -14.38 -27.43 16.31
CA SER A 170 -14.72 -27.58 17.74
C SER A 170 -15.49 -26.38 18.29
N SER A 171 -15.13 -25.15 17.90
CA SER A 171 -15.87 -23.95 18.30
C SER A 171 -17.27 -23.85 17.69
N LEU A 172 -17.48 -24.36 16.46
CA LEU A 172 -18.78 -24.35 15.79
C LEU A 172 -19.69 -25.53 16.18
N ARG A 173 -19.15 -26.58 16.81
CA ARG A 173 -19.90 -27.80 17.16
C ARG A 173 -21.10 -27.55 18.10
N PRO A 174 -20.97 -26.77 19.19
CA PRO A 174 -22.10 -26.50 20.07
C PRO A 174 -23.26 -25.80 19.34
N LEU A 175 -22.94 -24.86 18.44
CA LEU A 175 -23.93 -24.13 17.65
C LEU A 175 -24.61 -25.03 16.61
N ALA A 176 -23.87 -25.96 16.01
CA ALA A 176 -24.43 -26.95 15.09
C ALA A 176 -25.37 -27.92 15.81
N GLU A 177 -24.99 -28.37 17.01
CA GLU A 177 -25.82 -29.23 17.87
C GLU A 177 -27.10 -28.51 18.34
N GLU A 178 -27.00 -27.26 18.78
CA GLU A 178 -28.14 -26.41 19.14
C GLU A 178 -29.16 -26.30 18.00
N LYS A 179 -28.66 -26.22 16.75
CA LYS A 179 -29.50 -26.10 15.55
C LYS A 179 -29.84 -27.41 14.87
N GLY A 180 -29.42 -28.55 15.42
CA GLY A 180 -29.66 -29.88 14.84
C GLY A 180 -29.02 -30.09 13.46
N LEU A 181 -27.88 -29.45 13.20
CA LEU A 181 -27.19 -29.49 11.92
C LEU A 181 -25.98 -30.43 11.96
N ALA A 182 -25.77 -31.19 10.88
CA ALA A 182 -24.57 -32.01 10.74
C ALA A 182 -23.38 -31.13 10.31
N LEU A 183 -22.32 -31.11 11.14
CA LEU A 183 -21.09 -30.39 10.85
C LEU A 183 -20.03 -31.35 10.25
N VAL A 184 -19.68 -31.15 8.98
CA VAL A 184 -18.65 -31.93 8.29
C VAL A 184 -17.49 -31.00 7.92
N ALA A 185 -16.27 -31.36 8.35
CA ALA A 185 -15.06 -30.63 8.00
C ALA A 185 -14.19 -31.50 7.07
N ALA A 186 -13.91 -30.99 5.87
CA ALA A 186 -12.99 -31.59 4.92
C ALA A 186 -11.99 -30.53 4.44
N ALA A 187 -10.69 -30.82 4.54
CA ALA A 187 -9.64 -29.91 4.09
C ALA A 187 -8.78 -30.62 3.05
N GLN A 188 -8.77 -30.10 1.82
CA GLN A 188 -7.90 -30.57 0.75
C GLN A 188 -6.82 -29.53 0.52
N VAL A 189 -5.61 -29.78 1.05
CA VAL A 189 -4.49 -28.86 0.91
C VAL A 189 -3.90 -29.02 -0.50
N VAL A 190 -4.31 -28.14 -1.41
CA VAL A 190 -3.65 -27.98 -2.71
C VAL A 190 -2.60 -26.88 -2.54
N ILE A 191 -1.32 -27.24 -2.52
CA ILE A 191 -0.22 -26.27 -2.53
C ILE A 191 0.03 -25.90 -4.01
N PRO A 192 -0.33 -24.70 -4.48
CA PRO A 192 0.08 -24.27 -5.82
C PRO A 192 1.61 -24.12 -5.84
N PRO A 193 2.28 -24.37 -6.97
CA PRO A 193 3.73 -24.17 -7.08
C PRO A 193 4.07 -22.70 -6.83
N CYS A 194 4.51 -22.38 -5.61
CA CYS A 194 4.94 -21.03 -5.23
C CYS A 194 6.18 -20.65 -6.04
N ARG A 195 6.03 -19.71 -6.99
CA ARG A 195 7.18 -19.02 -7.58
C ARG A 195 7.81 -18.16 -6.47
N ARG A 196 8.97 -18.57 -5.97
CA ARG A 196 9.74 -17.83 -4.96
C ARG A 196 10.13 -16.44 -5.48
N SER A 197 9.30 -15.43 -5.26
CA SER A 197 9.71 -14.02 -5.27
C SER A 197 8.62 -13.12 -4.69
N TRP A 198 8.38 -13.21 -3.39
CA TRP A 198 7.82 -12.08 -2.65
C TRP A 198 9.00 -11.25 -2.14
N HIS A 199 9.51 -10.35 -2.98
CA HIS A 199 10.46 -9.33 -2.54
C HIS A 199 9.68 -8.19 -1.89
N VAL A 200 9.72 -8.11 -0.56
CA VAL A 200 9.31 -6.92 0.18
C VAL A 200 10.37 -5.86 -0.04
N GLY A 201 10.14 -5.00 -1.03
CA GLY A 201 10.97 -3.85 -1.31
C GLY A 201 10.16 -2.85 -2.10
N HIS A 202 9.90 -1.69 -1.51
CA HIS A 202 9.23 -0.55 -2.14
C HIS A 202 9.80 -0.28 -3.53
N ARG A 203 9.12 -0.73 -4.59
CA ARG A 203 9.18 -0.15 -5.94
C ARG A 203 8.03 -0.68 -6.81
N GLN A 204 7.16 0.26 -7.19
CA GLN A 204 6.22 0.27 -8.32
C GLN A 204 5.79 -1.09 -8.89
N ALA A 205 4.55 -1.49 -8.58
CA ALA A 205 3.84 -2.53 -9.31
C ALA A 205 3.71 -2.16 -10.80
N HIS A 206 4.01 -3.11 -11.68
CA HIS A 206 3.89 -2.98 -13.13
C HIS A 206 2.41 -3.09 -13.53
N PRO A 207 1.91 -2.36 -14.56
CA PRO A 207 0.47 -2.31 -14.90
C PRO A 207 -0.17 -3.64 -15.37
N ASP A 208 0.61 -4.72 -15.49
CA ASP A 208 0.18 -6.02 -16.05
C ASP A 208 -0.05 -7.12 -14.99
N ASP A 209 0.02 -6.79 -13.70
CA ASP A 209 -0.31 -7.72 -12.60
C ASP A 209 -1.84 -7.87 -12.42
N ARG A 210 -2.54 -8.24 -13.51
CA ARG A 210 -3.97 -8.58 -13.55
C ARG A 210 -4.22 -10.09 -13.58
N GLN A 211 -3.39 -10.89 -12.90
CA GLN A 211 -3.67 -12.31 -12.74
C GLN A 211 -4.23 -12.63 -11.35
N LEU A 212 -5.55 -12.43 -11.27
CA LEU A 212 -6.52 -13.33 -10.63
C LEU A 212 -6.16 -13.82 -9.21
N LEU A 213 -6.52 -13.01 -8.22
CA LEU A 213 -6.84 -13.51 -6.88
C LEU A 213 -8.20 -14.24 -6.96
N ALA A 214 -8.20 -15.45 -7.51
CA ALA A 214 -9.37 -16.33 -7.42
C ALA A 214 -9.43 -16.90 -6.00
N ILE A 215 -10.02 -16.15 -5.07
CA ILE A 215 -10.47 -16.69 -3.78
C ILE A 215 -11.59 -17.68 -4.09
N ARG A 216 -11.24 -18.95 -4.21
CA ARG A 216 -12.21 -20.02 -4.32
C ARG A 216 -12.85 -20.20 -2.95
N HIS A 217 -14.02 -19.60 -2.75
CA HIS A 217 -14.89 -19.81 -1.59
C HIS A 217 -14.93 -21.32 -1.25
N HIS A 218 -14.43 -21.70 -0.08
CA HIS A 218 -14.72 -23.01 0.50
C HIS A 218 -16.09 -22.90 1.18
N THR A 219 -17.07 -23.59 0.60
CA THR A 219 -18.42 -23.70 1.14
C THR A 219 -18.41 -24.66 2.33
N LEU A 220 -18.72 -24.16 3.52
CA LEU A 220 -19.17 -25.01 4.63
C LEU A 220 -20.60 -25.46 4.29
N GLU A 221 -20.75 -26.69 3.81
CA GLU A 221 -22.07 -27.28 3.54
C GLU A 221 -22.65 -27.83 4.85
N LEU A 222 -23.74 -27.21 5.32
CA LEU A 222 -24.58 -27.73 6.40
C LEU A 222 -25.63 -28.65 5.78
N HIS A 223 -25.58 -29.94 6.11
CA HIS A 223 -26.57 -30.91 5.64
C HIS A 223 -27.69 -31.12 6.67
N PRO A 224 -28.96 -31.27 6.23
CA PRO A 224 -30.03 -31.77 7.07
C PRO A 224 -29.80 -33.26 7.44
N PRO A 225 -30.39 -33.74 8.55
CA PRO A 225 -30.03 -35.01 9.19
C PRO A 225 -30.25 -36.29 8.36
N ASP A 226 -30.96 -36.25 7.22
CA ASP A 226 -31.34 -37.44 6.45
C ASP A 226 -30.60 -37.65 5.11
N ALA A 227 -29.47 -36.98 4.88
CA ALA A 227 -28.65 -37.22 3.69
C ALA A 227 -27.82 -38.52 3.83
N ALA A 228 -28.47 -39.65 3.58
CA ALA A 228 -27.86 -40.97 3.57
C ALA A 228 -26.63 -41.05 2.64
N LEU A 229 -25.49 -41.39 3.23
CA LEU A 229 -24.23 -41.78 2.58
C LEU A 229 -24.45 -42.89 1.53
N ARG A 230 -24.54 -42.54 0.24
CA ARG A 230 -24.27 -43.51 -0.84
C ARG A 230 -22.77 -43.58 -1.09
N ARG A 231 -22.13 -44.56 -0.44
CA ARG A 231 -20.77 -45.03 -0.78
C ARG A 231 -20.75 -45.55 -2.22
N THR A 232 -20.06 -44.87 -3.12
CA THR A 232 -19.62 -45.47 -4.40
C THR A 232 -18.26 -46.15 -4.20
N ARG A 233 -18.28 -47.49 -4.20
CA ARG A 233 -17.12 -48.34 -4.47
C ARG A 233 -16.61 -48.03 -5.88
N LEU A 234 -15.32 -47.77 -6.03
CA LEU A 234 -14.62 -47.86 -7.31
C LEU A 234 -14.34 -49.35 -7.63
N PRO A 235 -14.56 -49.82 -8.86
CA PRO A 235 -14.15 -51.17 -9.26
C PRO A 235 -12.67 -51.20 -9.64
N HIS A 236 -12.02 -52.31 -9.31
CA HIS A 236 -10.69 -52.68 -9.79
C HIS A 236 -10.66 -52.85 -11.31
N GLY A 237 -9.60 -52.35 -11.91
CA GLY A 237 -9.12 -52.64 -13.26
C GLY A 237 -7.67 -52.19 -13.35
#